data_AF-A0A964AQR4-F1
#
_entry.id   AF-A0A964AQR4-F1
#
_cell.length_a   1.000
_cell.length_b   1.000
_cell.length_c   1.000
_cell.angle_alpha   90.00
_cell.angle_beta   90.00
_cell.angle_gamma   90.00
#
_symmetry.space_group_name_H-M   'P 1'
#
loop_
_entity.id
_entity.type
_entity.pdbx_description
1 polymer ?
#
loop_
_entity_poly.entity_id
_entity_poly.type
_entity_poly.pdbx_seq_one_letter_code
_entity_poly.pdbx_strand_id
1 'polypeptide(L)'
;MPVLSVMLLLSCSTPPPPDPVARFRDDPDGAIAQVLALAEPAARDAAALRLIEAFPGQTEALCAGLDPGPVRERCARVHERPHLWTAATNSPRRRDPDADQRLLSEGLLDLWAEHPADPGACTGPEPRPCLTAAAAEAAAAGDLETAAARCLAAEDPRWQQECFFRTAEGLAPGPRQVQDGVDLCRGAGRYAPQCVGHLLLALDGDPVTRAQRIRAALPEADADRVVALMWCQYAHATAAEDPAALLHLWPDEGEPHRRSALALASMGADDPVLTYTIALESHGAPPPLVLPPDGRTERLLWHQDRPGEEAIPSIPFLHNGADRRPVSPNPTTDARLALLSALGHREPFLDDAVVQALSSDEVVIRWTAARILAQRAPEHPALAKAAQDPSPLVVGRSRPGLAERPPKRPRPQDPR
;
A
#
# COMPACT_ATOMS: atom_id res chain seq x y z
N MET A 1 18.80 22.78 -70.75
CA MET A 1 19.16 22.77 -69.31
C MET A 1 18.00 23.38 -68.54
N PRO A 2 17.17 22.60 -67.85
CA PRO A 2 16.09 23.15 -67.05
C PRO A 2 16.67 23.66 -65.72
N VAL A 3 16.33 24.90 -65.40
CA VAL A 3 16.64 25.54 -64.11
C VAL A 3 15.77 24.85 -63.06
N LEU A 4 16.41 24.03 -62.21
CA LEU A 4 15.78 23.44 -61.04
C LEU A 4 15.55 24.57 -60.03
N SER A 5 14.36 25.19 -60.09
CA SER A 5 13.89 26.12 -59.05
C SER A 5 13.72 25.34 -57.75
N VAL A 6 14.76 25.37 -56.91
CA VAL A 6 14.69 24.99 -55.50
C VAL A 6 13.83 26.06 -54.82
N MET A 7 12.51 25.83 -54.80
CA MET A 7 11.64 26.50 -53.84
C MET A 7 12.01 25.98 -52.45
N LEU A 8 12.95 26.68 -51.81
CA LEU A 8 13.13 26.67 -50.37
C LEU A 8 11.79 27.10 -49.75
N LEU A 9 10.94 26.11 -49.48
CA LEU A 9 9.82 26.23 -48.56
C LEU A 9 10.41 26.54 -47.19
N LEU A 10 10.64 27.83 -46.93
CA LEU A 10 10.78 28.41 -45.60
C LEU A 10 9.43 28.22 -44.91
N SER A 11 9.10 26.98 -44.56
CA SER A 11 8.05 26.71 -43.61
C SER A 11 8.54 27.34 -42.31
N CYS A 12 7.90 28.45 -41.91
CA CYS A 12 8.05 29.01 -40.59
C CYS A 12 7.50 27.97 -39.61
N SER A 13 8.31 26.97 -39.29
CA SER A 13 8.00 25.97 -38.28
C SER A 13 7.89 26.71 -36.97
N THR A 14 6.66 27.00 -36.57
CA THR A 14 6.37 27.51 -35.22
C THR A 14 7.01 26.52 -34.25
N PRO A 15 7.82 26.98 -33.28
CA PRO A 15 8.36 26.08 -32.29
C PRO A 15 7.21 25.31 -31.64
N PRO A 16 7.38 24.00 -31.35
CA PRO A 16 6.35 23.24 -30.68
C PRO A 16 5.98 23.95 -29.37
N PRO A 17 4.69 23.95 -28.99
CA PRO A 17 4.28 24.55 -27.73
C PRO A 17 5.06 23.89 -26.57
N PRO A 18 5.39 24.66 -25.51
CA PRO A 18 6.15 24.14 -24.38
C PRO A 18 5.39 22.98 -23.71
N ASP A 19 6.11 22.01 -23.15
CA ASP A 19 5.50 20.88 -22.46
C ASP A 19 4.65 21.37 -21.26
N PRO A 20 3.33 21.07 -21.21
CA PRO A 20 2.47 21.53 -20.13
C PRO A 20 2.95 21.12 -18.73
N VAL A 21 3.59 19.96 -18.61
CA VAL A 21 4.13 19.47 -17.32
C VAL A 21 5.29 20.32 -16.83
N ALA A 22 6.17 20.75 -17.73
CA ALA A 22 7.28 21.64 -17.39
C ALA A 22 6.75 23.02 -16.99
N ARG A 23 5.81 23.55 -17.77
CA ARG A 23 5.21 24.87 -17.53
C ARG A 23 4.46 24.94 -16.21
N PHE A 24 3.74 23.89 -15.83
CA PHE A 24 2.91 23.89 -14.62
C PHE A 24 3.69 24.15 -13.33
N ARG A 25 5.00 23.85 -13.30
CA ARG A 25 5.85 24.16 -12.14
C ARG A 25 6.03 25.65 -11.91
N ASP A 26 6.04 26.43 -12.99
CA ASP A 26 6.31 27.87 -12.96
C ASP A 26 5.01 28.70 -13.13
N ASP A 27 4.05 28.17 -13.87
CA ASP A 27 2.80 28.82 -14.28
C ASP A 27 1.64 27.78 -14.40
N PRO A 28 1.02 27.38 -13.27
CA PRO A 28 -0.07 26.39 -13.25
C PRO A 28 -1.26 26.80 -14.12
N ASP A 29 -1.73 28.05 -13.98
CA ASP A 29 -2.91 28.56 -14.69
C ASP A 29 -2.65 28.59 -16.20
N GLY A 30 -1.48 29.05 -16.63
CA GLY A 30 -1.12 29.06 -18.04
C GLY A 30 -0.92 27.67 -18.65
N ALA A 31 -0.43 26.70 -17.87
CA ALA A 31 -0.38 25.30 -18.30
C ALA A 31 -1.78 24.69 -18.44
N ILE A 32 -2.70 24.95 -17.49
CA ILE A 32 -4.10 24.51 -17.59
C ILE A 32 -4.79 25.13 -18.80
N ALA A 33 -4.68 26.46 -18.97
CA ALA A 33 -5.26 27.16 -20.12
C ALA A 33 -4.71 26.63 -21.45
N GLN A 34 -3.40 26.32 -21.50
CA GLN A 34 -2.77 25.72 -22.66
C GLN A 34 -3.37 24.34 -23.00
N VAL A 35 -3.56 23.47 -22.00
CA VAL A 35 -4.20 22.16 -22.21
C VAL A 35 -5.63 22.33 -22.73
N LEU A 36 -6.44 23.16 -22.07
CA LEU A 36 -7.84 23.38 -22.44
C LEU A 36 -8.01 24.03 -23.83
N ALA A 37 -7.02 24.81 -24.29
CA ALA A 37 -7.03 25.43 -25.60
C ALA A 37 -6.67 24.46 -26.76
N LEU A 38 -6.27 23.22 -26.48
CA LEU A 38 -5.99 22.24 -27.53
C LEU A 38 -7.26 21.91 -28.32
N ALA A 39 -7.21 22.11 -29.63
CA ALA A 39 -8.37 21.96 -30.51
C ALA A 39 -8.78 20.49 -30.68
N GLU A 40 -7.81 19.58 -30.72
CA GLU A 40 -8.05 18.15 -30.87
C GLU A 40 -8.36 17.51 -29.50
N PRO A 41 -9.55 16.91 -29.32
CA PRO A 41 -9.93 16.32 -28.03
C PRO A 41 -8.95 15.25 -27.53
N ALA A 42 -8.45 14.41 -28.43
CA ALA A 42 -7.49 13.37 -28.09
C ALA A 42 -6.14 13.94 -27.58
N ALA A 43 -5.67 15.02 -28.19
CA ALA A 43 -4.46 15.70 -27.74
C ALA A 43 -4.67 16.40 -26.38
N ARG A 44 -5.86 16.98 -26.17
CA ARG A 44 -6.28 17.58 -24.90
C ARG A 44 -6.28 16.55 -23.78
N ASP A 45 -6.90 15.41 -24.01
CA ASP A 45 -7.00 14.30 -23.06
C ASP A 45 -5.62 13.75 -22.67
N ALA A 46 -4.76 13.51 -23.65
CA ALA A 46 -3.37 13.08 -23.41
C ALA A 46 -2.58 14.10 -22.57
N ALA A 47 -2.67 15.38 -22.91
CA ALA A 47 -2.00 16.44 -22.17
C ALA A 47 -2.56 16.59 -20.74
N ALA A 48 -3.87 16.45 -20.57
CA ALA A 48 -4.53 16.47 -19.27
C ALA A 48 -4.07 15.32 -18.37
N LEU A 49 -4.07 14.08 -18.87
CA LEU A 49 -3.61 12.90 -18.13
C LEU A 49 -2.17 13.04 -17.64
N ARG A 50 -1.26 13.50 -18.52
CA ARG A 50 0.14 13.76 -18.16
C ARG A 50 0.25 14.77 -17.02
N LEU A 51 -0.58 15.81 -17.03
CA LEU A 51 -0.57 16.85 -16.00
C LEU A 51 -1.11 16.35 -14.66
N ILE A 52 -2.25 15.65 -14.68
CA ILE A 52 -2.90 15.08 -13.49
C ILE A 52 -1.96 14.09 -12.78
N GLU A 53 -1.24 13.27 -13.53
CA GLU A 53 -0.32 12.27 -12.99
C GLU A 53 0.97 12.88 -12.43
N ALA A 54 1.44 13.97 -13.03
CA ALA A 54 2.61 14.70 -12.57
C ALA A 54 2.32 15.53 -11.31
N PHE A 55 1.09 16.03 -11.16
CA PHE A 55 0.68 16.93 -10.07
C PHE A 55 -0.66 16.49 -9.45
N PRO A 56 -0.72 15.28 -8.84
CA PRO A 56 -1.94 14.78 -8.21
C PRO A 56 -2.38 15.72 -7.08
N GLY A 57 -3.68 16.02 -7.02
CA GLY A 57 -4.25 16.95 -6.03
C GLY A 57 -4.08 18.45 -6.36
N GLN A 58 -3.30 18.83 -7.37
CA GLN A 58 -3.05 20.24 -7.73
C GLN A 58 -3.74 20.68 -9.02
N THR A 59 -4.42 19.76 -9.70
CA THR A 59 -5.02 19.98 -11.04
C THR A 59 -6.55 20.08 -11.01
N GLU A 60 -7.16 20.45 -9.87
CA GLU A 60 -8.62 20.52 -9.71
C GLU A 60 -9.29 21.44 -10.74
N ALA A 61 -8.71 22.62 -10.98
CA ALA A 61 -9.21 23.57 -11.96
C ALA A 61 -9.18 23.02 -13.41
N LEU A 62 -8.22 22.15 -13.72
CA LEU A 62 -8.21 21.43 -15.00
C LEU A 62 -9.40 20.49 -15.10
N CYS A 63 -9.71 19.72 -14.04
CA CYS A 63 -10.80 18.74 -14.04
C CYS A 63 -12.16 19.36 -14.40
N ALA A 64 -12.43 20.58 -13.93
CA ALA A 64 -13.68 21.28 -14.22
C ALA A 64 -13.80 21.73 -15.69
N GLY A 65 -12.66 22.00 -16.36
CA GLY A 65 -12.60 22.44 -17.74
C GLY A 65 -12.62 21.33 -18.79
N LEU A 66 -12.49 20.06 -18.38
CA LEU A 66 -12.53 18.92 -19.28
C LEU A 66 -13.96 18.56 -19.68
N ASP A 67 -14.10 18.01 -20.89
CA ASP A 67 -15.36 17.47 -21.38
C ASP A 67 -15.81 16.28 -20.51
N PRO A 68 -17.12 16.05 -20.32
CA PRO A 68 -17.60 14.86 -19.61
C PRO A 68 -17.10 13.57 -20.27
N GLY A 69 -16.48 12.70 -19.48
CA GLY A 69 -15.95 11.42 -19.97
C GLY A 69 -14.86 10.84 -19.07
N PRO A 70 -14.21 9.73 -19.50
CA PRO A 70 -13.28 8.96 -18.69
C PRO A 70 -12.08 9.75 -18.14
N VAL A 71 -11.57 10.74 -18.89
CA VAL A 71 -10.44 11.56 -18.47
C VAL A 71 -10.84 12.54 -17.36
N ARG A 72 -12.00 13.19 -17.47
CA ARG A 72 -12.53 14.05 -16.41
C ARG A 72 -12.82 13.27 -15.13
N GLU A 73 -13.44 12.11 -15.25
CA GLU A 73 -13.70 11.25 -14.09
C GLU A 73 -12.40 10.81 -13.42
N ARG A 74 -11.37 10.46 -14.21
CA ARG A 74 -10.05 10.16 -13.67
C ARG A 74 -9.43 11.36 -12.97
N CYS A 75 -9.53 12.56 -13.55
CA CYS A 75 -9.04 13.78 -12.95
C CYS A 75 -9.63 13.98 -11.54
N ALA A 76 -10.96 13.87 -11.41
CA ALA A 76 -11.65 13.96 -10.14
C ALA A 76 -11.13 12.91 -9.13
N ARG A 77 -10.98 11.64 -9.54
CA ARG A 77 -10.51 10.57 -8.66
C ARG A 77 -9.08 10.75 -8.17
N VAL A 78 -8.15 11.14 -9.04
CA VAL A 78 -6.77 11.42 -8.64
C VAL A 78 -6.72 12.57 -7.63
N HIS A 79 -7.65 13.53 -7.75
CA HIS A 79 -7.79 14.63 -6.80
C HIS A 79 -8.44 14.20 -5.47
N GLU A 80 -9.40 13.27 -5.48
CA GLU A 80 -10.00 12.70 -4.26
C GLU A 80 -8.99 11.87 -3.45
N ARG A 81 -8.02 11.22 -4.12
CA ARG A 81 -7.06 10.30 -3.49
C ARG A 81 -5.62 10.56 -3.94
N PRO A 82 -5.06 11.77 -3.72
CA PRO A 82 -3.75 12.13 -4.24
C PRO A 82 -2.62 11.30 -3.60
N HIS A 83 -2.82 10.79 -2.39
CA HIS A 83 -1.86 9.97 -1.66
C HIS A 83 -1.52 8.64 -2.36
N LEU A 84 -2.49 8.03 -3.07
CA LEU A 84 -2.23 6.85 -3.90
C LEU A 84 -1.27 7.15 -5.06
N TRP A 85 -1.19 8.43 -5.45
CA TRP A 85 -0.39 8.90 -6.56
C TRP A 85 0.96 9.52 -6.16
N THR A 86 1.07 10.13 -4.98
CA THR A 86 2.31 10.76 -4.50
C THR A 86 3.26 9.78 -3.80
N ALA A 87 2.73 8.76 -3.11
CA ALA A 87 3.54 7.78 -2.38
C ALA A 87 4.50 6.97 -3.30
N ALA A 88 4.12 6.83 -4.57
CA ALA A 88 4.84 6.13 -5.61
C ALA A 88 6.16 6.80 -6.03
N THR A 89 6.20 8.13 -6.04
CA THR A 89 7.29 8.91 -6.64
C THR A 89 8.31 9.40 -5.61
N ASN A 90 7.90 9.53 -4.34
CA ASN A 90 8.68 10.25 -3.32
C ASN A 90 9.34 9.36 -2.26
N SER A 91 9.27 8.03 -2.35
CA SER A 91 10.02 7.13 -1.46
C SER A 91 11.14 6.38 -2.20
N PRO A 92 12.26 7.06 -2.55
CA PRO A 92 13.44 6.41 -3.15
C PRO A 92 14.17 5.47 -2.17
N ARG A 93 13.70 5.34 -0.91
CA ARG A 93 14.27 4.41 0.07
C ARG A 93 13.56 3.07 0.00
N ARG A 94 14.15 2.14 -0.76
CA ARG A 94 14.09 0.67 -0.58
C ARG A 94 12.77 0.14 0.01
N ARG A 95 11.61 0.44 -0.58
CA ARG A 95 10.52 -0.54 -0.48
C ARG A 95 10.91 -1.65 -1.41
N ASP A 96 11.21 -2.81 -0.83
CA ASP A 96 11.33 -4.03 -1.60
C ASP A 96 9.95 -4.25 -2.26
N PRO A 97 9.84 -4.14 -3.60
CA PRO A 97 8.56 -4.29 -4.29
C PRO A 97 7.95 -5.68 -4.05
N ASP A 98 8.76 -6.67 -3.66
CA ASP A 98 8.27 -8.01 -3.34
C ASP A 98 7.56 -8.05 -1.99
N ALA A 99 7.79 -7.08 -1.10
CA ALA A 99 7.26 -7.13 0.26
C ALA A 99 5.79 -6.68 0.36
N ASP A 100 5.43 -5.62 -0.36
CA ASP A 100 4.02 -5.18 -0.47
C ASP A 100 3.19 -6.24 -1.23
N GLN A 101 3.82 -6.99 -2.12
CA GLN A 101 3.18 -8.09 -2.84
C GLN A 101 2.85 -9.26 -1.89
N ARG A 102 3.79 -9.74 -1.07
CA ARG A 102 3.69 -11.04 -0.35
C ARG A 102 2.47 -11.24 0.54
N LEU A 103 1.87 -10.18 1.11
CA LEU A 103 0.67 -10.37 1.94
C LEU A 103 -0.51 -10.96 1.17
N LEU A 104 -0.56 -10.77 -0.15
CA LEU A 104 -1.60 -11.30 -1.02
C LEU A 104 -1.06 -12.03 -2.26
N SER A 105 0.27 -12.03 -2.52
CA SER A 105 0.84 -12.39 -3.82
C SER A 105 1.63 -13.70 -3.90
N GLU A 106 1.86 -14.45 -2.81
CA GLU A 106 2.56 -15.73 -2.94
C GLU A 106 1.73 -16.67 -3.85
N GLY A 107 2.16 -16.81 -5.11
CA GLY A 107 1.52 -17.60 -6.17
C GLY A 107 0.57 -16.85 -7.12
N LEU A 108 0.49 -15.51 -7.08
CA LEU A 108 -0.67 -14.80 -7.65
C LEU A 108 -0.42 -13.78 -8.75
N LEU A 109 0.79 -13.25 -8.89
CA LEU A 109 1.18 -12.70 -10.20
C LEU A 109 1.03 -13.78 -11.29
N ASP A 110 1.20 -15.06 -10.93
CA ASP A 110 1.01 -16.20 -11.82
C ASP A 110 -0.45 -16.37 -12.27
N LEU A 111 -1.45 -16.02 -11.44
CA LEU A 111 -2.87 -16.22 -11.77
C LEU A 111 -3.27 -15.43 -13.02
N TRP A 112 -2.74 -14.22 -13.16
CA TRP A 112 -2.98 -13.37 -14.33
C TRP A 112 -1.83 -13.42 -15.36
N ALA A 113 -0.65 -13.93 -15.01
CA ALA A 113 0.51 -13.97 -15.92
C ALA A 113 0.25 -14.79 -17.19
N GLU A 114 -0.62 -15.81 -17.12
CA GLU A 114 -0.97 -16.65 -18.27
C GLU A 114 -2.05 -16.01 -19.16
N HIS A 115 -2.72 -14.95 -18.69
CA HIS A 115 -3.78 -14.30 -19.44
C HIS A 115 -3.17 -13.33 -20.46
N PRO A 116 -3.49 -13.49 -21.76
CA PRO A 116 -3.01 -12.56 -22.76
C PRO A 116 -3.62 -11.18 -22.52
N ALA A 117 -2.79 -10.14 -22.56
CA ALA A 117 -3.27 -8.78 -22.63
C ALA A 117 -4.19 -8.60 -23.86
N ASP A 118 -5.39 -8.08 -23.66
CA ASP A 118 -6.34 -7.78 -24.73
C ASP A 118 -6.84 -6.34 -24.58
N PRO A 119 -6.50 -5.42 -25.50
CA PRO A 119 -7.01 -4.05 -25.48
C PRO A 119 -8.43 -3.92 -26.07
N GLY A 120 -8.87 -4.89 -26.87
CA GLY A 120 -10.22 -4.90 -27.44
C GLY A 120 -10.46 -3.66 -28.31
N ALA A 121 -11.55 -2.94 -28.03
CA ALA A 121 -11.90 -1.73 -28.76
C ALA A 121 -11.08 -0.49 -28.34
N CYS A 122 -10.30 -0.56 -27.26
CA CYS A 122 -9.56 0.58 -26.72
C CYS A 122 -8.26 0.84 -27.51
N THR A 123 -8.37 1.47 -28.68
CA THR A 123 -7.26 1.69 -29.64
C THR A 123 -6.87 3.17 -29.82
N GLY A 124 -7.38 4.07 -28.97
CA GLY A 124 -7.09 5.50 -29.02
C GLY A 124 -5.67 5.85 -28.54
N PRO A 125 -5.23 7.11 -28.73
CA PRO A 125 -3.91 7.58 -28.27
C PRO A 125 -3.75 7.55 -26.75
N GLU A 126 -4.86 7.53 -26.02
CA GLU A 126 -4.90 7.31 -24.57
C GLU A 126 -5.86 6.17 -24.25
N PRO A 127 -5.44 4.90 -24.40
CA PRO A 127 -6.32 3.76 -24.24
C PRO A 127 -6.65 3.50 -22.76
N ARG A 128 -5.85 4.03 -21.83
CA ARG A 128 -5.84 3.64 -20.41
C ARG A 128 -7.18 3.87 -19.69
N PRO A 129 -7.84 5.05 -19.78
CA PRO A 129 -9.18 5.23 -19.21
C PRO A 129 -10.23 4.29 -19.81
N CYS A 130 -10.17 4.03 -21.13
CA CYS A 130 -11.07 3.10 -21.81
C CYS A 130 -10.87 1.67 -21.30
N LEU A 131 -9.62 1.21 -21.16
CA LEU A 131 -9.29 -0.11 -20.63
C LEU A 131 -9.84 -0.30 -19.22
N THR A 132 -9.70 0.69 -18.34
CA THR A 132 -10.26 0.62 -16.98
C THR A 132 -11.79 0.55 -16.98
N ALA A 133 -12.47 1.35 -17.82
CA ALA A 133 -13.93 1.30 -17.93
C ALA A 133 -14.41 -0.07 -18.46
N ALA A 134 -13.79 -0.57 -19.54
CA ALA A 134 -14.11 -1.86 -20.13
C ALA A 134 -13.83 -3.03 -19.16
N ALA A 135 -12.76 -2.94 -18.36
CA ALA A 135 -12.47 -3.92 -17.32
C ALA A 135 -13.56 -3.93 -16.23
N ALA A 136 -14.00 -2.76 -15.78
CA ALA A 136 -15.08 -2.63 -14.79
C ALA A 136 -16.41 -3.19 -15.33
N GLU A 137 -16.76 -2.93 -16.59
CA GLU A 137 -17.95 -3.50 -17.24
C GLU A 137 -17.88 -5.03 -17.31
N ALA A 138 -16.74 -5.59 -17.72
CA ALA A 138 -16.53 -7.04 -17.76
C ALA A 138 -16.65 -7.69 -16.36
N ALA A 139 -16.03 -7.08 -15.35
CA ALA A 139 -16.12 -7.56 -13.97
C ALA A 139 -17.56 -7.49 -13.43
N ALA A 140 -18.30 -6.42 -13.72
CA ALA A 140 -19.71 -6.29 -13.35
C ALA A 140 -20.59 -7.38 -14.02
N ALA A 141 -20.19 -7.86 -15.20
CA ALA A 141 -20.82 -8.99 -15.89
C ALA A 141 -20.37 -10.37 -15.36
N GLY A 142 -19.43 -10.42 -14.41
CA GLY A 142 -18.85 -11.65 -13.87
C GLY A 142 -17.75 -12.27 -14.75
N ASP A 143 -17.24 -11.55 -15.75
CA ASP A 143 -16.16 -11.99 -16.63
C ASP A 143 -14.81 -11.42 -16.15
N LEU A 144 -14.25 -12.08 -15.13
CA LEU A 144 -12.98 -11.66 -14.54
C LEU A 144 -11.78 -11.87 -15.45
N GLU A 145 -11.81 -12.89 -16.32
CA GLU A 145 -10.73 -13.15 -17.27
C GLU A 145 -10.61 -11.99 -18.25
N THR A 146 -11.74 -11.54 -18.83
CA THR A 146 -11.75 -10.35 -19.69
C THR A 146 -11.36 -9.11 -18.89
N ALA A 147 -11.87 -8.93 -17.67
CA ALA A 147 -11.52 -7.77 -16.84
C ALA A 147 -10.00 -7.70 -16.58
N ALA A 148 -9.38 -8.82 -16.22
CA ALA A 148 -7.95 -8.92 -16.01
C ALA A 148 -7.17 -8.67 -17.31
N ALA A 149 -7.55 -9.31 -18.42
CA ALA A 149 -6.90 -9.13 -19.73
C ALA A 149 -6.88 -7.65 -20.17
N ARG A 150 -7.96 -6.91 -19.89
CA ARG A 150 -8.07 -5.46 -20.16
C ARG A 150 -7.12 -4.65 -19.27
N CYS A 151 -7.01 -4.98 -17.99
CA CYS A 151 -6.05 -4.32 -17.10
C CYS A 151 -4.60 -4.66 -17.45
N LEU A 152 -4.30 -5.90 -17.85
CA LEU A 152 -2.98 -6.33 -18.32
C LEU A 152 -2.55 -5.64 -19.62
N ALA A 153 -3.49 -5.15 -20.44
CA ALA A 153 -3.20 -4.40 -21.66
C ALA A 153 -2.71 -2.97 -21.40
N ALA A 154 -2.74 -2.47 -20.16
CA ALA A 154 -2.10 -1.21 -19.81
C ALA A 154 -0.57 -1.39 -19.71
N GLU A 155 0.19 -0.77 -20.62
CA GLU A 155 1.66 -0.91 -20.67
C GLU A 155 2.38 -0.37 -19.43
N ASP A 156 1.83 0.67 -18.80
CA ASP A 156 2.39 1.25 -17.58
C ASP A 156 1.95 0.43 -16.35
N PRO A 157 2.89 -0.14 -15.56
CA PRO A 157 2.56 -0.98 -14.40
C PRO A 157 1.71 -0.28 -13.34
N ARG A 158 1.85 1.04 -13.18
CA ARG A 158 1.03 1.82 -12.24
C ARG A 158 -0.41 1.89 -12.73
N TRP A 159 -0.61 2.03 -14.04
CA TRP A 159 -1.94 2.03 -14.64
C TRP A 159 -2.59 0.67 -14.64
N GLN A 160 -1.83 -0.39 -14.89
CA GLN A 160 -2.30 -1.76 -14.73
C GLN A 160 -2.80 -1.98 -13.30
N GLN A 161 -2.01 -1.61 -12.29
CA GLN A 161 -2.37 -1.74 -10.87
C GLN A 161 -3.60 -0.91 -10.49
N GLU A 162 -3.68 0.34 -10.98
CA GLU A 162 -4.86 1.19 -10.79
C GLU A 162 -6.10 0.59 -11.46
N CYS A 163 -5.97 0.03 -12.67
CA CYS A 163 -7.07 -0.63 -13.36
C CYS A 163 -7.64 -1.75 -12.49
N PHE A 164 -6.80 -2.65 -12.00
CA PHE A 164 -7.22 -3.73 -11.10
C PHE A 164 -7.90 -3.20 -9.83
N PHE A 165 -7.31 -2.19 -9.19
CA PHE A 165 -7.90 -1.56 -8.00
C PHE A 165 -9.31 -1.04 -8.28
N ARG A 166 -9.48 -0.29 -9.37
CA ARG A 166 -10.74 0.35 -9.74
C ARG A 166 -11.80 -0.66 -10.15
N THR A 167 -11.41 -1.68 -10.88
CA THR A 167 -12.30 -2.79 -11.25
C THR A 167 -12.80 -3.51 -9.99
N ALA A 168 -11.94 -3.76 -9.01
CA ALA A 168 -12.33 -4.37 -7.74
C ALA A 168 -13.30 -3.48 -6.94
N GLU A 169 -13.03 -2.17 -6.85
CA GLU A 169 -13.94 -1.22 -6.17
C GLU A 169 -15.31 -1.09 -6.82
N GLY A 170 -15.39 -1.35 -8.13
CA GLY A 170 -16.65 -1.28 -8.89
C GLY A 170 -17.58 -2.47 -8.66
N LEU A 171 -17.11 -3.55 -8.02
CA LEU A 171 -17.93 -4.71 -7.73
C LEU A 171 -18.93 -4.42 -6.60
N ALA A 172 -20.20 -4.72 -6.85
CA ALA A 172 -21.25 -4.60 -5.84
C ALA A 172 -21.02 -5.60 -4.69
N PRO A 173 -21.34 -5.24 -3.43
CA PRO A 173 -21.11 -6.13 -2.29
C PRO A 173 -21.98 -7.40 -2.38
N GLY A 174 -21.34 -8.57 -2.34
CA GLY A 174 -21.98 -9.89 -2.30
C GLY A 174 -20.95 -11.01 -2.16
N PRO A 175 -21.35 -12.25 -1.80
CA PRO A 175 -20.40 -13.31 -1.47
C PRO A 175 -19.46 -13.69 -2.62
N ARG A 176 -19.97 -13.84 -3.86
CA ARG A 176 -19.10 -14.09 -5.03
C ARG A 176 -18.18 -12.91 -5.29
N GLN A 177 -18.71 -11.70 -5.12
CA GLN A 177 -18.01 -10.45 -5.34
C GLN A 177 -16.88 -10.20 -4.33
N VAL A 178 -16.90 -10.82 -3.15
CA VAL A 178 -15.76 -10.79 -2.22
C VAL A 178 -14.58 -11.56 -2.79
N GLN A 179 -14.79 -12.79 -3.29
CA GLN A 179 -13.73 -13.57 -3.93
C GLN A 179 -13.21 -12.85 -5.18
N ASP A 180 -14.13 -12.47 -6.08
CA ASP A 180 -13.80 -11.78 -7.32
C ASP A 180 -13.04 -10.47 -7.07
N GLY A 181 -13.48 -9.70 -6.08
CA GLY A 181 -12.83 -8.45 -5.67
C GLY A 181 -11.46 -8.67 -5.06
N VAL A 182 -11.28 -9.70 -4.24
CA VAL A 182 -9.96 -10.07 -3.69
C VAL A 182 -9.02 -10.50 -4.82
N ASP A 183 -9.49 -11.30 -5.78
CA ASP A 183 -8.72 -11.74 -6.95
C ASP A 183 -8.27 -10.58 -7.85
N LEU A 184 -9.14 -9.60 -8.06
CA LEU A 184 -8.77 -8.36 -8.74
C LEU A 184 -7.80 -7.51 -7.91
N CYS A 185 -8.03 -7.37 -6.60
CA CYS A 185 -7.13 -6.63 -5.73
C CYS A 185 -5.72 -7.21 -5.70
N ARG A 186 -5.56 -8.53 -5.87
CA ARG A 186 -4.24 -9.15 -6.03
C ARG A 186 -3.49 -8.65 -7.27
N GLY A 187 -4.20 -8.34 -8.35
CA GLY A 187 -3.65 -7.69 -9.55
C GLY A 187 -3.26 -6.21 -9.36
N ALA A 188 -3.72 -5.58 -8.27
CA ALA A 188 -3.42 -4.18 -7.97
C ALA A 188 -1.98 -3.96 -7.45
N GLY A 189 -1.16 -5.01 -7.36
CA GLY A 189 0.26 -4.93 -7.01
C GLY A 189 0.48 -4.21 -5.68
N ARG A 190 1.18 -3.08 -5.70
CA ARG A 190 1.47 -2.32 -4.46
C ARG A 190 0.22 -1.71 -3.80
N TYR A 191 -0.88 -1.60 -4.54
CA TYR A 191 -2.15 -1.08 -4.03
C TYR A 191 -3.06 -2.19 -3.48
N ALA A 192 -2.64 -3.46 -3.55
CA ALA A 192 -3.46 -4.60 -3.13
C ALA A 192 -3.99 -4.48 -1.69
N PRO A 193 -3.17 -4.09 -0.69
CA PRO A 193 -3.66 -3.98 0.69
C PRO A 193 -4.72 -2.89 0.87
N GLN A 194 -4.58 -1.75 0.20
CA GLN A 194 -5.56 -0.66 0.22
C GLN A 194 -6.82 -1.06 -0.56
N CYS A 195 -6.65 -1.76 -1.69
CA CYS A 195 -7.75 -2.29 -2.49
C CYS A 195 -8.62 -3.23 -1.65
N VAL A 196 -8.01 -4.20 -0.98
CA VAL A 196 -8.71 -5.10 -0.06
C VAL A 196 -9.35 -4.31 1.06
N GLY A 197 -8.66 -3.34 1.67
CA GLY A 197 -9.26 -2.46 2.68
C GLY A 197 -10.55 -1.78 2.20
N HIS A 198 -10.55 -1.22 1.00
CA HIS A 198 -11.73 -0.56 0.42
C HIS A 198 -12.86 -1.55 0.12
N LEU A 199 -12.53 -2.70 -0.48
CA LEU A 199 -13.49 -3.77 -0.75
C LEU A 199 -14.19 -4.21 0.55
N LEU A 200 -13.43 -4.36 1.63
CA LEU A 200 -13.94 -4.78 2.94
C LEU A 200 -14.79 -3.72 3.62
N LEU A 201 -14.44 -2.44 3.47
CA LEU A 201 -15.23 -1.33 4.01
C LEU A 201 -16.57 -1.18 3.30
N ALA A 202 -16.65 -1.56 2.02
CA ALA A 202 -17.88 -1.57 1.23
C ALA A 202 -18.85 -2.70 1.59
N LEU A 203 -18.42 -3.70 2.37
CA LEU A 203 -19.30 -4.77 2.85
C LEU A 203 -20.24 -4.26 3.95
N ASP A 204 -21.53 -4.55 3.82
CA ASP A 204 -22.50 -4.23 4.87
C ASP A 204 -22.28 -5.07 6.15
N GLY A 205 -22.73 -4.52 7.28
CA GLY A 205 -22.73 -5.17 8.59
C GLY A 205 -21.65 -4.64 9.52
N ASP A 206 -21.68 -5.11 10.77
CA ASP A 206 -20.61 -4.89 11.75
C ASP A 206 -19.34 -5.68 11.38
N PRO A 207 -18.18 -5.41 12.02
CA PRO A 207 -16.92 -6.08 11.68
C PRO A 207 -16.97 -7.62 11.79
N VAL A 208 -17.71 -8.17 12.77
CA VAL A 208 -17.83 -9.63 12.96
C VAL A 208 -18.63 -10.24 11.82
N THR A 209 -19.75 -9.61 11.46
CA THR A 209 -20.58 -10.02 10.32
C THR A 209 -19.78 -9.98 9.01
N ARG A 210 -18.93 -8.96 8.82
CA ARG A 210 -18.01 -8.89 7.66
C ARG A 210 -16.99 -10.02 7.66
N ALA A 211 -16.34 -10.29 8.79
CA ALA A 211 -15.39 -11.41 8.92
C ALA A 211 -16.03 -12.76 8.55
N GLN A 212 -17.25 -13.02 9.01
CA GLN A 212 -18.00 -14.22 8.67
C GLN A 212 -18.31 -14.32 7.18
N ARG A 213 -18.69 -13.21 6.54
CA ARG A 213 -18.94 -13.16 5.09
C ARG A 213 -17.68 -13.45 4.28
N ILE A 214 -16.53 -12.90 4.70
CA ILE A 214 -15.23 -13.16 4.06
C ILE A 214 -14.90 -14.65 4.13
N ARG A 215 -15.03 -15.26 5.32
CA ARG A 215 -14.78 -16.71 5.51
C ARG A 215 -15.73 -17.61 4.72
N ALA A 216 -16.97 -17.17 4.53
CA ALA A 216 -17.92 -17.89 3.69
C ALA A 216 -17.62 -17.78 2.19
N ALA A 217 -16.90 -16.73 1.77
CA ALA A 217 -16.61 -16.43 0.37
C ALA A 217 -15.24 -16.94 -0.11
N LEU A 218 -14.24 -16.98 0.77
CA LEU A 218 -12.85 -17.28 0.42
C LEU A 218 -12.39 -18.66 0.92
N PRO A 219 -11.39 -19.30 0.29
CA PRO A 219 -10.66 -20.43 0.86
C PRO A 219 -10.07 -20.07 2.24
N GLU A 220 -9.99 -21.03 3.17
CA GLU A 220 -9.60 -20.79 4.58
C GLU A 220 -8.31 -19.97 4.73
N ALA A 221 -7.24 -20.35 4.01
CA ALA A 221 -5.96 -19.64 4.07
C ALA A 221 -6.05 -18.18 3.59
N ASP A 222 -6.89 -17.89 2.60
CA ASP A 222 -7.12 -16.55 2.08
C ASP A 222 -8.04 -15.75 2.99
N ALA A 223 -9.10 -16.40 3.50
CA ALA A 223 -10.03 -15.83 4.44
C ALA A 223 -9.32 -15.27 5.68
N ASP A 224 -8.43 -16.06 6.29
CA ASP A 224 -7.73 -15.62 7.50
C ASP A 224 -6.80 -14.42 7.23
N ARG A 225 -6.13 -14.39 6.08
CA ARG A 225 -5.28 -13.25 5.67
C ARG A 225 -6.11 -11.99 5.44
N VAL A 226 -7.22 -12.11 4.71
CA VAL A 226 -8.12 -10.98 4.42
C VAL A 226 -8.82 -10.49 5.69
N VAL A 227 -9.24 -11.39 6.58
CA VAL A 227 -9.80 -11.03 7.90
C VAL A 227 -8.76 -10.32 8.77
N ALA A 228 -7.50 -10.78 8.78
CA ALA A 228 -6.44 -10.08 9.52
C ALA A 228 -6.17 -8.67 8.95
N LEU A 229 -6.22 -8.49 7.63
CA LEU A 229 -6.14 -7.16 6.99
C LEU A 229 -7.34 -6.29 7.38
N MET A 230 -8.54 -6.86 7.40
CA MET A 230 -9.76 -6.18 7.86
C MET A 230 -9.58 -5.62 9.28
N TRP A 231 -9.16 -6.48 10.22
CA TRP A 231 -8.93 -6.08 11.60
C TRP A 231 -7.82 -5.04 11.74
N CYS A 232 -6.78 -5.11 10.91
CA CYS A 232 -5.74 -4.09 10.85
C CYS A 232 -6.29 -2.73 10.40
N GLN A 233 -7.17 -2.70 9.40
CA GLN A 233 -7.83 -1.46 8.93
C GLN A 233 -8.77 -0.90 9.99
N TYR A 234 -9.58 -1.74 10.63
CA TYR A 234 -10.40 -1.31 11.76
C TYR A 234 -9.58 -0.77 12.91
N ALA A 235 -8.45 -1.40 13.24
CA ALA A 235 -7.56 -0.96 14.30
C ALA A 235 -7.01 0.44 13.99
N HIS A 236 -6.66 0.69 12.73
CA HIS A 236 -6.20 2.00 12.26
C HIS A 236 -7.30 3.08 12.32
N ALA A 237 -8.51 2.77 11.82
CA ALA A 237 -9.64 3.70 11.87
C ALA A 237 -10.08 4.00 13.32
N THR A 238 -10.17 2.96 14.15
CA THR A 238 -10.48 3.05 15.58
C THR A 238 -9.48 3.92 16.32
N ALA A 239 -8.19 3.73 16.00
CA ALA A 239 -7.15 4.59 16.51
C ALA A 239 -7.44 6.06 16.15
N ALA A 240 -7.71 6.37 14.88
CA ALA A 240 -7.88 7.74 14.42
C ALA A 240 -9.08 8.51 15.03
N GLU A 241 -10.23 7.86 15.22
CA GLU A 241 -11.50 8.58 15.47
C GLU A 241 -11.94 8.59 16.95
N ASP A 242 -12.24 7.41 17.50
CA ASP A 242 -12.64 7.22 18.89
C ASP A 242 -12.25 5.82 19.34
N PRO A 243 -11.06 5.68 19.95
CA PRO A 243 -10.59 4.38 20.37
C PRO A 243 -11.49 3.69 21.40
N ALA A 244 -12.29 4.44 22.17
CA ALA A 244 -13.17 3.92 23.21
C ALA A 244 -14.46 3.31 22.65
N ALA A 245 -15.01 3.95 21.61
CA ALA A 245 -16.28 3.56 21.01
C ALA A 245 -16.28 2.15 20.43
N LEU A 246 -15.11 1.62 20.07
CA LEU A 246 -15.03 0.34 19.36
C LEU A 246 -14.45 -0.80 20.22
N LEU A 247 -13.94 -0.56 21.43
CA LEU A 247 -13.28 -1.60 22.25
C LEU A 247 -14.18 -2.81 22.57
N HIS A 248 -15.49 -2.58 22.71
CA HIS A 248 -16.44 -3.64 23.04
C HIS A 248 -16.90 -4.47 21.83
N LEU A 249 -16.52 -4.07 20.61
CA LEU A 249 -16.91 -4.73 19.36
C LEU A 249 -15.85 -5.69 18.82
N TRP A 250 -14.70 -5.82 19.51
CA TRP A 250 -13.61 -6.69 19.08
C TRP A 250 -13.86 -8.13 19.55
N PRO A 251 -14.02 -9.10 18.63
CA PRO A 251 -13.96 -10.51 19.00
C PRO A 251 -12.52 -10.91 19.39
N ASP A 252 -12.36 -12.07 20.02
CA ASP A 252 -11.06 -12.60 20.45
C ASP A 252 -10.01 -12.63 19.33
N GLU A 253 -10.43 -12.89 18.09
CA GLU A 253 -9.55 -12.89 16.92
C GLU A 253 -9.02 -11.51 16.53
N GLY A 254 -9.77 -10.45 16.82
CA GLY A 254 -9.38 -9.06 16.52
C GLY A 254 -8.55 -8.43 17.64
N GLU A 255 -8.52 -9.05 18.82
CA GLU A 255 -7.83 -8.56 20.00
C GLU A 255 -6.33 -8.23 19.78
N PRO A 256 -5.54 -9.03 19.05
CA PRO A 256 -4.17 -8.64 18.70
C PRO A 256 -4.10 -7.32 17.90
N HIS A 257 -5.02 -7.08 16.97
CA HIS A 257 -5.06 -5.83 16.22
C HIS A 257 -5.47 -4.66 17.11
N ARG A 258 -6.43 -4.86 18.03
CA ARG A 258 -6.79 -3.87 19.05
C ARG A 258 -5.59 -3.45 19.90
N ARG A 259 -4.78 -4.40 20.39
CA ARG A 259 -3.55 -4.09 21.16
C ARG A 259 -2.55 -3.29 20.35
N SER A 260 -2.48 -3.51 19.03
CA SER A 260 -1.65 -2.74 18.12
C SER A 260 -2.12 -1.29 18.04
N ALA A 261 -3.42 -1.07 17.83
CA ALA A 261 -4.03 0.26 17.82
C ALA A 261 -3.76 1.02 19.13
N LEU A 262 -3.99 0.37 20.28
CA LEU A 262 -3.73 0.95 21.60
C LEU A 262 -2.25 1.32 21.80
N ALA A 263 -1.34 0.46 21.34
CA ALA A 263 0.10 0.73 21.42
C ALA A 263 0.46 1.96 20.58
N LEU A 264 -0.05 2.06 19.35
CA LEU A 264 0.19 3.22 18.49
C LEU A 264 -0.42 4.50 19.07
N ALA A 265 -1.64 4.43 19.61
CA ALA A 265 -2.31 5.54 20.30
C ALA A 265 -1.47 6.16 21.41
N SER A 266 -0.80 5.28 22.16
CA SER A 266 0.01 5.68 23.29
C SER A 266 1.30 6.41 22.89
N MET A 267 1.75 6.31 21.63
CA MET A 267 3.04 6.88 21.18
C MET A 267 3.08 8.41 21.20
N GLY A 268 1.91 9.07 21.21
CA GLY A 268 1.78 10.52 21.35
C GLY A 268 1.98 11.05 22.78
N ALA A 269 1.97 10.17 23.79
CA ALA A 269 2.09 10.56 25.19
C ALA A 269 3.55 10.84 25.61
N ASP A 270 3.71 11.58 26.72
CA ASP A 270 5.01 11.82 27.35
C ASP A 270 5.67 10.50 27.78
N ASP A 271 4.88 9.60 28.37
CA ASP A 271 5.27 8.23 28.71
C ASP A 271 4.34 7.22 28.00
N PRO A 272 4.70 6.75 26.79
CA PRO A 272 3.89 5.79 26.06
C PRO A 272 3.80 4.42 26.73
N VAL A 273 4.81 4.01 27.50
CA VAL A 273 4.83 2.69 28.14
C VAL A 273 3.80 2.67 29.26
N LEU A 274 3.82 3.68 30.12
CA LEU A 274 2.84 3.83 31.19
C LEU A 274 1.43 4.01 30.63
N THR A 275 1.27 4.88 29.62
CA THR A 275 -0.01 5.14 28.96
C THR A 275 -0.61 3.88 28.36
N TYR A 276 0.20 3.09 27.67
CA TYR A 276 -0.23 1.81 27.10
C TYR A 276 -0.61 0.79 28.18
N THR A 277 0.16 0.72 29.27
CA THR A 277 -0.13 -0.17 30.40
C THR A 277 -1.47 0.17 31.03
N ILE A 278 -1.73 1.45 31.29
CA ILE A 278 -3.01 1.94 31.83
C ILE A 278 -4.16 1.64 30.85
N ALA A 279 -3.96 1.84 29.55
CA ALA A 279 -4.97 1.56 28.53
C ALA A 279 -5.34 0.06 28.45
N LEU A 280 -4.37 -0.83 28.66
CA LEU A 280 -4.62 -2.28 28.72
C LEU A 280 -5.41 -2.69 29.97
N GLU A 281 -5.05 -2.16 31.13
CA GLU A 281 -5.63 -2.53 32.43
C GLU A 281 -7.02 -1.95 32.65
N SER A 282 -7.25 -0.71 32.20
CA SER A 282 -8.49 0.01 32.47
C SER A 282 -9.70 -0.54 31.72
N HIS A 283 -9.50 -1.38 30.70
CA HIS A 283 -10.51 -1.68 29.66
C HIS A 283 -11.20 -0.41 29.11
N GLY A 284 -10.62 0.77 29.36
CA GLY A 284 -11.23 2.07 29.18
C GLY A 284 -10.72 2.76 27.92
N ALA A 285 -11.32 3.91 27.62
CA ALA A 285 -10.92 4.79 26.54
C ALA A 285 -9.41 5.08 26.65
N PRO A 286 -8.56 4.66 25.68
CA PRO A 286 -7.21 5.17 25.63
C PRO A 286 -7.27 6.69 25.34
N PRO A 287 -6.18 7.42 25.59
CA PRO A 287 -6.11 8.82 25.19
C PRO A 287 -6.39 8.96 23.67
N PRO A 288 -6.99 10.08 23.23
CA PRO A 288 -7.22 10.34 21.82
C PRO A 288 -5.89 10.25 21.07
N LEU A 289 -5.91 9.65 19.88
CA LEU A 289 -4.70 9.57 19.05
C LEU A 289 -4.23 10.98 18.72
N VAL A 290 -2.97 11.24 19.04
CA VAL A 290 -2.21 12.22 18.27
C VAL A 290 -1.66 11.44 17.08
N LEU A 291 -2.42 11.41 15.98
CA LEU A 291 -1.90 10.87 14.72
C LEU A 291 -0.57 11.58 14.42
N PRO A 292 0.52 10.85 14.15
CA PRO A 292 1.74 11.49 13.74
C PRO A 292 1.44 12.32 12.49
N PRO A 293 1.93 13.57 12.41
CA PRO A 293 1.66 14.44 11.29
C PRO A 293 2.03 13.73 9.99
N ASP A 294 1.06 13.73 9.07
CA ASP A 294 1.05 13.04 7.80
C ASP A 294 2.41 13.12 7.08
N GLY A 295 2.94 11.97 6.64
CA GLY A 295 4.09 11.92 5.75
C GLY A 295 5.43 11.47 6.35
N ARG A 296 5.45 10.86 7.55
CA ARG A 296 6.66 10.16 8.00
C ARG A 296 6.88 8.92 7.14
N THR A 297 8.10 8.76 6.61
CA THR A 297 8.50 7.57 5.84
C THR A 297 8.32 6.34 6.72
N GLU A 298 7.30 5.54 6.41
CA GLU A 298 7.01 4.29 7.10
C GLU A 298 8.19 3.34 6.92
N ARG A 299 8.94 3.12 8.00
CA ARG A 299 10.00 2.12 8.01
C ARG A 299 9.35 0.77 8.26
N LEU A 300 9.36 -0.11 7.28
CA LEU A 300 8.83 -1.46 7.45
C LEU A 300 9.77 -2.30 8.31
N LEU A 301 9.40 -2.56 9.56
CA LEU A 301 10.26 -3.27 10.50
C LEU A 301 10.30 -4.77 10.20
N TRP A 302 9.21 -5.37 9.71
CA TRP A 302 9.10 -6.77 9.36
C TRP A 302 8.22 -7.05 8.13
N HIS A 303 8.74 -6.63 6.98
CA HIS A 303 8.13 -6.91 5.68
C HIS A 303 8.53 -8.26 5.07
N GLN A 304 9.65 -8.87 5.53
CA GLN A 304 10.12 -10.17 5.06
C GLN A 304 10.68 -11.06 6.17
N ASP A 305 10.39 -12.35 6.03
CA ASP A 305 10.98 -13.43 6.83
C ASP A 305 12.41 -13.70 6.37
N ARG A 306 13.31 -13.87 7.36
CA ARG A 306 14.61 -14.49 7.13
C ARG A 306 14.51 -15.99 7.44
N PRO A 307 15.47 -16.79 6.96
CA PRO A 307 15.56 -18.21 7.31
C PRO A 307 15.40 -18.44 8.81
N GLY A 308 14.40 -19.22 9.19
CA GLY A 308 14.03 -19.54 10.57
C GLY A 308 12.88 -18.72 11.16
N GLU A 309 12.40 -17.69 10.46
CA GLU A 309 11.29 -16.84 10.93
C GLU A 309 9.94 -17.22 10.37
N GLU A 310 9.89 -18.11 9.38
CA GLU A 310 8.68 -18.55 8.70
C GLU A 310 7.67 -19.17 9.66
N ALA A 311 8.16 -19.71 10.78
CA ALA A 311 7.34 -20.31 11.83
C ALA A 311 6.88 -19.33 12.92
N ILE A 312 7.31 -18.07 12.91
CA ILE A 312 6.90 -17.08 13.92
C ILE A 312 5.49 -16.58 13.55
N PRO A 313 4.46 -16.85 14.37
CA PRO A 313 3.12 -16.34 14.09
C PRO A 313 3.14 -14.81 14.03
N SER A 314 2.51 -14.25 13.01
CA SER A 314 2.46 -12.81 12.81
C SER A 314 1.12 -12.34 12.26
N ILE A 315 0.83 -11.06 12.47
CA ILE A 315 -0.32 -10.36 11.89
C ILE A 315 0.18 -9.11 11.16
N PRO A 316 -0.59 -8.58 10.18
CA PRO A 316 -0.36 -7.25 9.65
C PRO A 316 -0.32 -6.21 10.77
N PHE A 317 0.69 -5.36 10.77
CA PHE A 317 0.86 -4.29 11.74
C PHE A 317 0.62 -2.94 11.06
N LEU A 318 -0.47 -2.29 11.46
CA LEU A 318 -0.91 -0.92 11.18
C LEU A 318 -0.36 -0.25 9.90
N HIS A 319 -1.30 0.12 9.03
CA HIS A 319 -1.12 0.82 7.76
C HIS A 319 -0.55 -0.04 6.60
N ASN A 320 -1.29 -0.02 5.48
CA ASN A 320 -0.97 -0.67 4.20
C ASN A 320 -0.68 -2.17 4.23
N GLY A 321 -0.84 -2.88 5.35
CA GLY A 321 -0.63 -4.32 5.46
C GLY A 321 0.82 -4.81 5.28
N ALA A 322 1.69 -4.01 4.66
CA ALA A 322 3.05 -4.37 4.28
C ALA A 322 3.99 -4.66 5.46
N ASP A 323 3.73 -4.07 6.63
CA ASP A 323 4.46 -4.40 7.85
C ASP A 323 3.73 -5.47 8.65
N ARG A 324 4.49 -6.26 9.42
CA ARG A 324 3.96 -7.31 10.28
C ARG A 324 4.51 -7.17 11.68
N ARG A 325 3.79 -7.71 12.64
CA ARG A 325 4.31 -7.90 14.00
C ARG A 325 4.11 -9.35 14.44
N PRO A 326 4.97 -9.86 15.34
CA PRO A 326 4.74 -11.17 15.93
C PRO A 326 3.52 -11.12 16.84
N VAL A 327 2.84 -12.25 16.96
CA VAL A 327 1.74 -12.43 17.92
C VAL A 327 2.04 -13.56 18.89
N SER A 328 1.42 -13.48 20.08
CA SER A 328 1.50 -14.54 21.09
C SER A 328 0.09 -14.92 21.55
N PRO A 329 -0.19 -16.21 21.80
CA PRO A 329 -1.43 -16.61 22.44
C PRO A 329 -1.50 -16.14 23.90
N ASN A 330 -0.37 -15.79 24.54
CA ASN A 330 -0.35 -15.18 25.86
C ASN A 330 -0.64 -13.66 25.72
N PRO A 331 -1.76 -13.16 26.29
CA PRO A 331 -2.15 -11.75 26.15
C PRO A 331 -1.10 -10.75 26.65
N THR A 332 -0.39 -11.07 27.74
CA THR A 332 0.65 -10.21 28.32
C THR A 332 1.87 -10.15 27.41
N THR A 333 2.28 -11.29 26.83
CA THR A 333 3.36 -11.34 25.84
C THR A 333 2.97 -10.58 24.58
N ASP A 334 1.75 -10.77 24.06
CA ASP A 334 1.25 -10.09 22.87
C ASP A 334 1.18 -8.56 23.05
N ALA A 335 0.72 -8.10 24.21
CA ALA A 335 0.74 -6.69 24.59
C ALA A 335 2.14 -6.08 24.49
N ARG A 336 3.16 -6.77 25.04
CA ARG A 336 4.56 -6.32 24.97
C ARG A 336 5.07 -6.30 23.52
N LEU A 337 4.68 -7.27 22.69
CA LEU A 337 5.03 -7.30 21.27
C LEU A 337 4.39 -6.15 20.49
N ALA A 338 3.11 -5.83 20.76
CA ALA A 338 2.42 -4.69 20.18
C ALA A 338 3.10 -3.37 20.56
N LEU A 339 3.42 -3.18 21.85
CA LEU A 339 4.15 -2.01 22.34
C LEU A 339 5.52 -1.86 21.68
N LEU A 340 6.33 -2.93 21.64
CA LEU A 340 7.64 -2.90 21.00
C LEU A 340 7.55 -2.54 19.53
N SER A 341 6.58 -3.12 18.82
CA SER A 341 6.37 -2.82 17.40
C SER A 341 6.04 -1.33 17.21
N ALA A 342 5.14 -0.76 18.03
CA ALA A 342 4.82 0.67 18.00
C ALA A 342 6.03 1.56 18.34
N LEU A 343 6.82 1.21 19.35
CA LEU A 343 8.05 1.93 19.71
C LEU A 343 9.08 1.92 18.57
N GLY A 344 9.17 0.81 17.83
CA GLY A 344 10.03 0.70 16.66
C GLY A 344 9.64 1.65 15.52
N HIS A 345 8.41 2.17 15.51
CA HIS A 345 7.89 3.15 14.55
C HIS A 345 7.93 4.59 15.07
N ARG A 346 8.04 4.80 16.39
CA ARG A 346 8.07 6.14 17.01
C ARG A 346 9.27 6.97 16.53
N GLU A 347 9.08 8.28 16.38
CA GLU A 347 10.16 9.26 16.22
C GLU A 347 9.93 10.43 17.22
N PRO A 348 10.89 10.74 18.11
CA PRO A 348 12.21 10.11 18.24
C PRO A 348 12.14 8.66 18.75
N PHE A 349 13.13 7.85 18.38
CA PHE A 349 13.24 6.45 18.81
C PHE A 349 13.55 6.37 20.31
N LEU A 350 12.77 5.59 21.06
CA LEU A 350 13.03 5.28 22.47
C LEU A 350 13.77 3.94 22.58
N ASP A 351 15.08 3.99 22.67
CA ASP A 351 15.93 2.78 22.76
C ASP A 351 15.82 2.08 24.11
N ASP A 352 15.72 2.80 25.24
CA ASP A 352 15.70 2.22 26.59
C ASP A 352 14.69 1.07 26.77
N ALA A 353 13.43 1.28 26.37
CA ALA A 353 12.37 0.27 26.48
C ALA A 353 12.64 -0.95 25.58
N VAL A 354 13.20 -0.72 24.38
CA VAL A 354 13.58 -1.79 23.45
C VAL A 354 14.79 -2.57 23.99
N VAL A 355 15.77 -1.88 24.57
CA VAL A 355 16.94 -2.49 25.21
C VAL A 355 16.54 -3.33 26.42
N GLN A 356 15.61 -2.83 27.25
CA GLN A 356 15.10 -3.59 28.40
C GLN A 356 14.46 -4.91 27.96
N ALA A 357 13.73 -4.91 26.84
CA ALA A 357 13.10 -6.10 26.29
C ALA A 357 14.08 -7.21 25.87
N LEU A 358 15.35 -6.91 25.61
CA LEU A 358 16.41 -7.93 25.41
C LEU A 358 16.70 -8.77 26.66
N SER A 359 16.17 -8.40 27.83
CA SER A 359 16.29 -9.17 29.07
C SER A 359 15.05 -10.01 29.38
N SER A 360 14.06 -10.04 28.49
CA SER A 360 12.83 -10.82 28.68
C SER A 360 13.11 -12.32 28.66
N ASP A 361 12.40 -13.13 29.45
CA ASP A 361 12.49 -14.60 29.37
C ASP A 361 11.91 -15.15 28.05
N GLU A 362 10.95 -14.43 27.49
CA GLU A 362 10.31 -14.76 26.20
C GLU A 362 11.23 -14.50 25.00
N VAL A 363 11.55 -15.56 24.25
CA VAL A 363 12.42 -15.50 23.06
C VAL A 363 11.88 -14.54 22.00
N VAL A 364 10.57 -14.55 21.74
CA VAL A 364 9.95 -13.70 20.72
C VAL A 364 10.05 -12.21 21.06
N ILE A 365 10.00 -11.85 22.35
CA ILE A 365 10.19 -10.47 22.80
C ILE A 365 11.64 -10.03 22.56
N ARG A 366 12.61 -10.85 22.96
CA ARG A 366 14.04 -10.55 22.73
C ARG A 366 14.37 -10.45 21.23
N TRP A 367 13.80 -11.34 20.42
CA TRP A 367 13.94 -11.34 18.97
C TRP A 367 13.38 -10.05 18.36
N THR A 368 12.19 -9.63 18.77
CA THR A 368 11.54 -8.39 18.29
C THR A 368 12.39 -7.17 18.63
N ALA A 369 12.87 -7.09 19.87
CA ALA A 369 13.74 -6.01 20.33
C ALA A 369 15.07 -5.96 19.55
N ALA A 370 15.73 -7.10 19.36
CA ALA A 370 16.96 -7.19 18.58
C ALA A 370 16.76 -6.75 17.12
N ARG A 371 15.64 -7.16 16.51
CA ARG A 371 15.25 -6.75 15.15
C ARG A 371 15.06 -5.24 15.02
N ILE A 372 14.35 -4.63 15.97
CA ILE A 372 14.10 -3.18 15.99
C ILE A 372 15.41 -2.43 16.15
N LEU A 373 16.24 -2.80 17.14
CA LEU A 373 17.54 -2.16 17.37
C LEU A 373 18.46 -2.27 16.15
N ALA A 374 18.55 -3.44 15.51
CA ALA A 374 19.40 -3.62 14.33
C ALA A 374 18.99 -2.73 13.14
N GLN A 375 17.74 -2.29 13.06
CA GLN A 375 17.24 -1.42 11.99
C GLN A 375 17.23 0.06 12.36
N ARG A 376 16.90 0.39 13.62
CA ARG A 376 16.75 1.76 14.11
C ARG A 376 18.04 2.34 14.67
N ALA A 377 18.87 1.49 15.27
CA ALA A 377 20.13 1.86 15.91
C ALA A 377 21.19 0.75 15.72
N PRO A 378 21.64 0.49 14.48
CA PRO A 378 22.55 -0.63 14.16
C PRO A 378 23.89 -0.60 14.90
N GLU A 379 24.30 0.55 15.44
CA GLU A 379 25.53 0.72 16.22
C GLU A 379 25.30 0.63 17.73
N HIS A 380 24.07 0.36 18.18
CA HIS A 380 23.72 0.36 19.59
C HIS A 380 24.43 -0.79 20.34
N PRO A 381 25.12 -0.52 21.47
CA PRO A 381 25.94 -1.52 22.17
C PRO A 381 25.13 -2.73 22.67
N ALA A 382 23.83 -2.56 22.93
CA ALA A 382 22.96 -3.66 23.34
C ALA A 382 22.82 -4.78 22.26
N LEU A 383 23.15 -4.53 21.00
CA LEU A 383 23.20 -5.58 19.98
C LEU A 383 24.29 -6.63 20.28
N ALA A 384 25.36 -6.26 20.99
CA ALA A 384 26.36 -7.22 21.45
C ALA A 384 25.76 -8.24 22.43
N LYS A 385 24.82 -7.81 23.29
CA LYS A 385 24.06 -8.70 24.18
C LYS A 385 23.19 -9.65 23.37
N ALA A 386 22.44 -9.14 22.39
CA ALA A 386 21.60 -9.97 21.52
C ALA A 386 22.42 -10.97 20.66
N ALA A 387 23.67 -10.65 20.32
CA ALA A 387 24.58 -11.57 19.63
C ALA A 387 25.07 -12.74 20.49
N GLN A 388 24.91 -12.66 21.81
CA GLN A 388 25.24 -13.70 22.78
C GLN A 388 23.99 -14.44 23.28
N ASP A 389 22.82 -14.19 22.71
CA ASP A 389 21.58 -14.84 23.13
C ASP A 389 21.66 -16.36 22.90
N PRO A 390 21.12 -17.19 23.82
CA PRO A 390 21.07 -18.64 23.62
C PRO A 390 20.19 -19.04 22.42
N SER A 391 19.24 -18.19 22.01
CA SER A 391 18.38 -18.47 20.86
C SER A 391 19.05 -18.06 19.54
N PRO A 392 19.22 -19.00 18.57
CA PRO A 392 19.77 -18.66 17.27
C PRO A 392 18.91 -17.64 16.49
N LEU A 393 17.61 -17.57 16.77
CA LEU A 393 16.72 -16.57 16.17
C LEU A 393 17.13 -15.14 16.57
N VAL A 394 17.43 -14.92 17.85
CA VAL A 394 17.83 -13.61 18.37
C VAL A 394 19.23 -13.25 17.85
N VAL A 395 20.16 -14.20 17.87
CA VAL A 395 21.52 -14.03 17.32
C VAL A 395 21.51 -13.69 15.84
N GLY A 396 20.63 -14.31 15.05
CA GLY A 396 20.49 -14.04 13.62
C GLY A 396 20.06 -12.59 13.31
N ARG A 397 19.43 -11.91 14.28
CA ARG A 397 18.94 -10.53 14.13
C ARG A 397 19.86 -9.46 14.66
N SER A 398 20.78 -9.79 15.55
CA SER A 398 21.67 -8.83 16.20
C SER A 398 22.85 -8.36 15.34
N ARG A 399 23.09 -8.98 14.17
CA ARG A 399 24.21 -8.65 13.28
C ARG A 399 23.79 -7.63 12.22
N PRO A 400 24.26 -6.36 12.28
CA PRO A 400 24.00 -5.37 11.25
C PRO A 400 24.65 -5.83 9.92
N GLY A 401 23.94 -5.68 8.80
CA GLY A 401 24.53 -5.88 7.46
C GLY A 401 24.55 -7.32 6.90
N LEU A 402 24.05 -8.33 7.62
CA LEU A 402 23.64 -9.60 6.97
C LEU A 402 22.27 -9.47 6.26
N ALA A 403 21.58 -8.37 6.49
CA ALA A 403 20.39 -7.98 5.76
C ALA A 403 20.76 -7.48 4.35
N GLU A 404 20.18 -8.09 3.31
CA GLU A 404 19.98 -7.43 2.01
C GLU A 404 21.21 -7.22 1.12
N ARG A 405 22.15 -8.17 1.04
CA ARG A 405 22.64 -8.47 -0.32
C ARG A 405 21.60 -9.39 -0.92
N PRO A 406 20.69 -8.91 -1.80
CA PRO A 406 19.84 -9.82 -2.55
C PRO A 406 20.77 -10.86 -3.17
N PRO A 407 20.42 -12.17 -3.12
CA PRO A 407 21.22 -13.18 -3.78
C PRO A 407 21.48 -12.66 -5.19
N LYS A 408 22.77 -12.53 -5.57
CA LYS A 408 23.10 -12.08 -6.93
C LYS A 408 22.30 -12.97 -7.86
N ARG A 409 21.31 -12.42 -8.57
CA ARG A 409 20.59 -13.17 -9.60
C ARG A 409 21.68 -13.84 -10.44
N PRO A 410 21.65 -15.18 -10.61
CA PRO A 410 22.65 -15.83 -11.44
C PRO A 410 22.67 -15.07 -12.76
N ARG A 411 23.86 -14.61 -13.18
CA ARG A 411 23.99 -13.94 -14.48
C ARG A 411 23.36 -14.90 -15.50
N PRO A 412 22.45 -14.42 -16.38
CA PRO A 412 21.95 -15.26 -17.46
C PRO A 412 23.16 -15.87 -18.14
N GLN A 413 23.21 -17.21 -18.16
CA GLN A 413 24.29 -17.91 -18.84
C GLN A 413 24.17 -17.53 -20.32
N ASP A 414 25.25 -16.97 -20.87
CA ASP A 414 25.34 -16.69 -22.30
C ASP A 414 25.01 -17.98 -23.06
N PRO A 415 23.97 -18.01 -23.90
CA PRO A 415 23.73 -19.15 -24.76
C PRO A 415 24.89 -19.23 -25.76
N ARG A 416 25.77 -20.23 -25.58
CA ARG A 416 26.83 -20.55 -26.53
C ARG A 416 26.33 -21.51 -27.59
#